data_AF-A0A661NKP5-F1
#
_entry.id   AF-A0A661NKP5-F1
#
_cell.length_a   1.000
_cell.length_b   1.000
_cell.length_c   1.000
_cell.angle_alpha   90.00
_cell.angle_beta   90.00
_cell.angle_gamma   90.00
#
_symmetry.space_group_name_H-M   'P 1'
#
loop_
_entity.id
_entity.type
_entity.pdbx_description
1 polymer ?
#
loop_
_entity_poly.entity_id
_entity_poly.type
_entity_poly.pdbx_seq_one_letter_code
_entity_poly.pdbx_strand_id
1 'polypeptide(L)'
;MPFPYYHRLSKRQQAIYRRSAAVPHIPLADRTGAAAFARDLERALHTGSRQEVERSAWRLCRRICQDLGVPWVELRVRQKRPSSSGGELHGLYEREEGQTAVITLWMRTAQQKRVVAFKTFLRTLLHELCHHLDYEVLGLADSMHTEGFFRRESDLARQLLDPGGAGQDQRVEVRAEHRERRGQARDDRGQARHSEGQAPALPDTAPALGQAGATRPVTASGQLALPFGKKGR
;
A
#
# COMPACT_ATOMS: atom_id res chain seq x y z
N MET A 1 -2.83 4.33 21.23
CA MET A 1 -4.26 4.71 21.44
C MET A 1 -4.89 4.89 20.07
N PRO A 2 -6.12 4.40 19.80
CA PRO A 2 -6.76 4.58 18.50
C PRO A 2 -7.05 6.07 18.23
N PHE A 3 -7.14 6.45 16.95
CA PHE A 3 -7.49 7.82 16.57
C PHE A 3 -8.93 8.16 17.01
N PRO A 4 -9.26 9.45 17.24
CA PRO A 4 -10.57 9.86 17.73
C PRO A 4 -11.77 9.36 16.90
N TYR A 5 -11.59 9.18 15.58
CA TYR A 5 -12.66 8.71 14.69
C TYR A 5 -12.97 7.21 14.87
N TYR A 6 -12.10 6.43 15.50
CA TYR A 6 -12.26 4.98 15.68
C TYR A 6 -13.58 4.63 16.38
N HIS A 7 -13.98 5.41 17.38
CA HIS A 7 -15.20 5.16 18.14
C HIS A 7 -16.49 5.42 17.33
N ARG A 8 -16.38 6.10 16.19
CA ARG A 8 -17.50 6.35 15.26
C ARG A 8 -17.62 5.28 14.17
N LEU A 9 -16.68 4.34 14.11
CA LEU A 9 -16.68 3.25 13.13
C LEU A 9 -17.66 2.14 13.53
N SER A 10 -18.29 1.52 12.54
CA SER A 10 -19.04 0.27 12.74
C SER A 10 -18.15 -0.85 13.27
N LYS A 11 -18.73 -1.90 13.87
CA LYS A 11 -17.97 -3.07 14.36
C LYS A 11 -17.08 -3.70 13.27
N ARG A 12 -17.60 -3.79 12.04
CA ARG A 12 -16.85 -4.29 10.87
C ARG A 12 -15.66 -3.39 10.54
N GLN A 13 -15.86 -2.08 10.49
CA GLN A 13 -14.76 -1.13 10.25
C GLN A 13 -13.73 -1.12 11.39
N GLN A 14 -14.16 -1.22 12.65
CA GLN A 14 -13.22 -1.34 13.77
C GLN A 14 -12.36 -2.61 13.67
N ALA A 15 -12.92 -3.73 13.19
CA ALA A 15 -12.16 -4.95 12.95
C ALA A 15 -11.09 -4.76 11.85
N ILE A 16 -11.47 -4.11 10.74
CA ILE A 16 -10.53 -3.76 9.66
C ILE A 16 -9.44 -2.81 10.17
N TYR A 17 -9.82 -1.78 10.93
CA TYR A 17 -8.91 -0.83 11.56
C TYR A 17 -7.87 -1.55 12.41
N ARG A 18 -8.29 -2.48 13.28
CA ARG A 18 -7.36 -3.24 14.13
C ARG A 18 -6.43 -4.13 13.32
N ARG A 19 -6.92 -4.78 12.26
CA ARG A 19 -6.08 -5.56 11.32
C ARG A 19 -5.03 -4.68 10.64
N SER A 20 -5.42 -3.49 10.17
CA SER A 20 -4.49 -2.51 9.61
C SER A 20 -3.47 -2.04 10.65
N ALA A 21 -3.89 -1.73 11.88
CA ALA A 21 -3.01 -1.26 12.95
C ALA A 21 -1.96 -2.31 13.37
N ALA A 22 -2.28 -3.60 13.26
CA ALA A 22 -1.42 -4.70 13.67
C ALA A 22 -0.22 -4.98 12.74
N VAL A 23 -0.19 -4.41 11.53
CA VAL A 23 0.87 -4.67 10.54
C VAL A 23 1.67 -3.41 10.27
N PRO A 24 2.64 -3.02 11.11
CA PRO A 24 3.33 -1.73 10.98
C PRO A 24 4.40 -1.68 9.88
N HIS A 25 4.78 -2.80 9.28
CA HIS A 25 5.92 -2.87 8.36
C HIS A 25 5.62 -3.78 7.16
N ILE A 26 6.15 -3.39 5.99
CA ILE A 26 6.16 -4.22 4.78
C ILE A 26 7.62 -4.25 4.29
N PRO A 27 8.38 -5.32 4.58
CA PRO A 27 9.79 -5.38 4.26
C PRO A 27 10.00 -5.57 2.75
N LEU A 28 10.82 -4.71 2.16
CA LEU A 28 11.32 -4.91 0.79
C LEU A 28 12.47 -5.92 0.81
N ALA A 29 12.42 -6.88 -0.11
CA ALA A 29 13.45 -7.89 -0.29
C ALA A 29 14.73 -7.23 -0.84
N ASP A 30 14.62 -6.43 -1.91
CA ASP A 30 15.74 -5.64 -2.45
C ASP A 30 15.58 -4.13 -2.20
N ARG A 31 15.95 -3.72 -0.98
CA ARG A 31 15.98 -2.30 -0.56
C ARG A 31 16.93 -1.46 -1.40
N THR A 32 18.12 -1.99 -1.72
CA THR A 32 19.16 -1.26 -2.45
C THR A 32 18.70 -0.94 -3.87
N GLY A 33 18.11 -1.93 -4.54
CA GLY A 33 17.53 -1.78 -5.87
C GLY A 33 16.35 -0.81 -5.88
N ALA A 34 15.45 -0.87 -4.89
CA ALA A 34 14.35 0.08 -4.78
C ALA A 34 14.84 1.52 -4.48
N ALA A 35 15.83 1.68 -3.61
CA ALA A 35 16.45 2.96 -3.30
C ALA A 35 17.13 3.62 -4.51
N ALA A 36 17.63 2.85 -5.47
CA ALA A 36 18.15 3.38 -6.72
C ALA A 36 17.07 4.12 -7.52
N PHE A 37 15.87 3.55 -7.64
CA PHE A 37 14.74 4.22 -8.28
C PHE A 37 14.26 5.46 -7.51
N ALA A 38 14.36 5.46 -6.17
CA ALA A 38 14.07 6.64 -5.38
C ALA A 38 15.04 7.80 -5.68
N ARG A 39 16.34 7.51 -5.84
CA ARG A 39 17.33 8.51 -6.29
C ARG A 39 17.08 8.99 -7.71
N ASP A 40 16.61 8.13 -8.62
CA ASP A 40 16.24 8.52 -9.98
C ASP A 40 15.03 9.47 -9.98
N LEU A 41 14.06 9.22 -9.11
CA LEU A 41 12.93 10.11 -8.89
C LEU A 41 13.38 11.46 -8.31
N GLU A 42 14.31 11.48 -7.36
CA GLU A 42 14.89 12.72 -6.85
C GLU A 42 15.53 13.54 -7.98
N ARG A 43 16.34 12.92 -8.84
CA ARG A 43 16.94 13.61 -9.99
C ARG A 43 15.90 14.15 -10.96
N ALA A 44 14.86 13.36 -11.26
CA ALA A 44 13.75 13.80 -12.11
C ALA A 44 12.96 14.99 -11.52
N LEU A 45 12.77 15.04 -10.20
CA LEU A 45 12.12 16.19 -9.56
C LEU A 45 12.94 17.48 -9.73
N HIS A 46 14.26 17.40 -9.66
CA HIS A 46 15.14 18.56 -9.85
C HIS A 46 15.04 19.16 -11.26
N THR A 47 14.68 18.37 -12.29
CA THR A 47 14.48 18.89 -13.65
C THR A 47 13.18 19.70 -13.79
N GLY A 48 12.23 19.50 -12.87
CA GLY A 48 10.90 20.12 -12.94
C GLY A 48 10.02 19.61 -14.09
N SER A 49 10.47 18.58 -14.82
CA SER A 49 9.74 17.97 -15.93
C SER A 49 8.67 17.01 -15.43
N ARG A 50 7.40 17.32 -15.74
CA ARG A 50 6.25 16.48 -15.38
C ARG A 50 6.39 15.04 -15.88
N GLN A 51 6.83 14.89 -17.13
CA GLN A 51 6.93 13.57 -17.79
C GLN A 51 8.04 12.72 -17.17
N GLU A 52 9.19 13.31 -16.87
CA GLU A 52 10.29 12.59 -16.22
C GLU A 52 9.91 12.16 -14.80
N VAL A 53 9.26 13.05 -14.04
CA VAL A 53 8.79 12.75 -12.69
C VAL A 53 7.76 11.62 -12.72
N GLU A 54 6.79 11.67 -13.63
CA GLU A 54 5.79 10.59 -13.82
C GLU A 54 6.44 9.26 -14.13
N ARG A 55 7.38 9.23 -15.10
CA ARG A 55 8.09 8.02 -15.48
C ARG A 55 8.93 7.45 -14.34
N SER A 56 9.66 8.29 -13.62
CA SER A 56 10.51 7.84 -12.51
C SER A 56 9.70 7.38 -11.30
N ALA A 57 8.60 8.07 -10.97
CA ALA A 57 7.69 7.67 -9.90
C ALA A 57 7.00 6.34 -10.23
N TRP A 58 6.54 6.15 -11.47
CA TRP A 58 5.95 4.89 -11.91
C TRP A 58 6.95 3.73 -11.84
N ARG A 59 8.21 3.95 -12.23
CA ARG A 59 9.27 2.93 -12.11
C ARG A 59 9.52 2.52 -10.66
N LEU A 60 9.54 3.49 -9.74
CA LEU A 60 9.65 3.20 -8.31
C LEU A 60 8.47 2.37 -7.79
N CYS A 61 7.23 2.78 -8.08
CA CYS A 61 6.03 2.01 -7.71
C CYS A 61 6.06 0.60 -8.28
N ARG A 62 6.31 0.47 -9.59
CA ARG A 62 6.41 -0.82 -10.25
C ARG A 62 7.47 -1.70 -9.60
N ARG A 63 8.62 -1.13 -9.24
CA ARG A 63 9.69 -1.87 -8.58
C ARG A 63 9.25 -2.41 -7.21
N ILE A 64 8.56 -1.60 -6.42
CA ILE A 64 8.02 -2.01 -5.11
C ILE A 64 6.94 -3.09 -5.28
N CYS A 65 5.98 -2.88 -6.19
CA CYS A 65 4.94 -3.88 -6.47
C CYS A 65 5.53 -5.22 -6.93
N GLN A 66 6.54 -5.18 -7.80
CA GLN A 66 7.25 -6.38 -8.27
C GLN A 66 7.98 -7.12 -7.14
N ASP A 67 8.66 -6.39 -6.26
CA ASP A 67 9.37 -6.96 -5.10
C ASP A 67 8.40 -7.65 -4.13
N LEU A 68 7.18 -7.10 -3.99
CA LEU A 68 6.12 -7.63 -3.15
C LEU A 68 5.20 -8.65 -3.84
N GLY A 69 5.37 -8.87 -5.15
CA GLY A 69 4.56 -9.81 -5.92
C GLY A 69 3.08 -9.40 -6.07
N VAL A 70 2.78 -8.10 -6.02
CA VAL A 70 1.42 -7.56 -6.17
C VAL A 70 1.22 -6.93 -7.56
N PRO A 71 -0.05 -6.75 -8.01
CA PRO A 71 -0.35 -5.98 -9.22
C PRO A 71 0.29 -4.59 -9.22
N TRP A 72 0.56 -4.06 -10.42
CA TRP A 72 1.06 -2.69 -10.54
C TRP A 72 -0.08 -1.67 -10.49
N VAL A 73 0.31 -0.41 -10.31
CA VAL A 73 -0.59 0.75 -10.39
C VAL A 73 -0.23 1.61 -11.60
N GLU A 74 -1.22 2.25 -12.21
CA GLU A 74 -0.98 3.40 -13.07
C GLU A 74 -0.54 4.60 -12.23
N LEU A 75 0.24 5.50 -12.83
CA LEU A 75 0.68 6.71 -12.16
C LEU A 75 0.48 7.94 -13.05
N ARG A 76 -0.12 8.99 -12.47
CA ARG A 76 -0.39 10.26 -13.14
C ARG A 76 0.17 11.40 -12.31
N VAL A 77 1.04 12.21 -12.90
CA VAL A 77 1.58 13.42 -12.27
C VAL A 77 0.96 14.64 -12.94
N ARG A 78 0.27 15.43 -12.13
CA ARG A 78 -0.34 16.71 -12.49
C ARG A 78 0.55 17.86 -12.00
N GLN A 79 0.46 18.99 -12.69
CA GLN A 79 1.26 20.16 -12.32
C GLN A 79 0.64 20.93 -11.15
N LYS A 80 -0.56 21.49 -11.32
CA LYS A 80 -1.19 22.36 -10.33
C LYS A 80 -2.23 21.60 -9.52
N ARG A 81 -2.13 21.73 -8.20
CA ARG A 81 -3.08 21.24 -7.22
C ARG A 81 -4.46 21.92 -7.38
N PRO A 82 -5.57 21.18 -7.37
CA PRO A 82 -6.89 21.77 -7.15
C PRO A 82 -6.91 22.45 -5.78
N SER A 83 -7.42 23.67 -5.71
CA SER A 83 -7.75 24.30 -4.43
C SER A 83 -9.14 23.82 -4.02
N SER A 84 -9.25 22.91 -3.05
CA SER A 84 -10.53 22.61 -2.42
C SER A 84 -10.50 23.08 -0.96
N SER A 85 -11.67 23.49 -0.46
CA SER A 85 -11.87 24.05 0.89
C SER A 85 -11.75 23.00 2.02
N GLY A 86 -11.67 21.71 1.68
CA GLY A 86 -11.71 20.58 2.64
C GLY A 86 -10.35 20.04 3.08
N GLY A 87 -9.24 20.57 2.55
CA GLY A 87 -7.89 20.16 2.94
C GLY A 87 -6.94 20.00 1.76
N GLU A 88 -5.67 19.85 2.10
CA GLU A 88 -4.58 19.74 1.17
C GLU A 88 -4.48 18.29 0.62
N LEU A 89 -5.12 18.00 -0.54
CA LEU A 89 -4.93 16.74 -1.29
C LEU A 89 -3.53 16.71 -1.91
N HIS A 90 -2.62 15.89 -1.37
CA HIS A 90 -1.24 15.78 -1.89
C HIS A 90 -1.10 14.67 -2.93
N GLY A 91 -1.92 13.62 -2.79
CA GLY A 91 -2.10 12.54 -3.73
C GLY A 91 -3.55 12.06 -3.73
N LEU A 92 -3.85 11.13 -4.62
CA LEU A 92 -5.13 10.44 -4.71
C LEU A 92 -4.88 9.02 -5.20
N TYR A 93 -5.36 8.04 -4.45
CA TYR A 93 -5.45 6.64 -4.88
C TYR A 93 -6.89 6.31 -5.30
N GLU A 94 -7.04 5.79 -6.52
CA GLU A 94 -8.32 5.39 -7.10
C GLU A 94 -8.28 3.89 -7.42
N ARG A 95 -9.28 3.16 -6.95
CA ARG A 95 -9.44 1.72 -7.20
C ARG A 95 -10.88 1.42 -7.61
N GLU A 96 -11.03 0.77 -8.74
CA GLU A 96 -12.30 0.23 -9.22
C GLU A 96 -12.13 -1.26 -9.49
N GLU A 97 -13.17 -2.05 -9.21
CA GLU A 97 -13.13 -3.49 -9.41
C GLU A 97 -12.96 -3.83 -10.90
N GLY A 98 -12.00 -4.73 -11.19
CA GLY A 98 -11.66 -5.10 -12.57
C GLY A 98 -10.84 -4.07 -13.36
N GLN A 99 -10.48 -2.94 -12.76
CA GLN A 99 -9.62 -1.91 -13.37
C GLN A 99 -8.24 -1.86 -12.69
N THR A 100 -7.24 -1.38 -13.43
CA THR A 100 -5.93 -1.10 -12.83
C THR A 100 -6.06 0.12 -11.91
N ALA A 101 -5.60 0.01 -10.66
CA ALA A 101 -5.63 1.12 -9.72
C ALA A 101 -4.71 2.26 -10.18
N VAL A 102 -5.10 3.50 -9.88
CA VAL A 102 -4.43 4.73 -10.34
C VAL A 102 -3.97 5.55 -9.15
N ILE A 103 -2.71 5.98 -9.17
CA ILE A 103 -2.19 7.00 -8.26
C ILE A 103 -2.04 8.32 -9.01
N THR A 104 -2.69 9.38 -8.52
CA THR A 104 -2.53 10.74 -9.01
C THR A 104 -1.75 11.59 -8.00
N LEU A 105 -0.70 12.28 -8.44
CA LEU A 105 0.15 13.16 -7.62
C LEU A 105 0.26 14.56 -8.20
N TRP A 106 0.54 15.54 -7.33
CA TRP A 106 0.85 16.92 -7.74
C TRP A 106 2.29 17.29 -7.43
N MET A 107 3.05 17.66 -8.47
CA MET A 107 4.48 17.96 -8.30
C MET A 107 4.77 19.42 -7.94
N ARG A 108 3.78 20.33 -7.94
CA ARG A 108 3.96 21.74 -7.58
C ARG A 108 3.05 22.19 -6.46
N THR A 109 3.57 23.05 -5.59
CA THR A 109 2.82 23.65 -4.48
C THR A 109 1.68 24.55 -4.99
N ALA A 110 0.54 24.56 -4.30
CA ALA A 110 -0.64 25.30 -4.72
C ALA A 110 -0.41 26.82 -4.77
N GLN A 111 0.28 27.37 -3.76
CA GLN A 111 0.48 28.80 -3.59
C GLN A 111 1.65 29.34 -4.42
N GLN A 112 2.81 28.68 -4.38
CA GLN A 112 4.05 29.21 -4.97
C GLN A 112 4.38 28.60 -6.34
N LYS A 113 3.64 27.57 -6.78
CA LYS A 113 3.88 26.81 -8.03
C LYS A 113 5.31 26.23 -8.14
N ARG A 114 6.01 26.10 -7.03
CA ARG A 114 7.36 25.53 -6.94
C ARG A 114 7.27 24.01 -6.92
N VAL A 115 8.27 23.34 -7.49
CA VAL A 115 8.40 21.90 -7.37
C VAL A 115 8.49 21.54 -5.88
N VAL A 116 7.74 20.52 -5.46
CA VAL A 116 7.75 20.06 -4.07
C VAL A 116 9.10 19.43 -3.72
N ALA A 117 9.50 19.51 -2.45
CA ALA A 117 10.72 18.86 -1.98
C ALA A 117 10.65 17.34 -2.21
N PHE A 118 11.77 16.71 -2.54
CA PHE A 118 11.84 15.27 -2.84
C PHE A 118 11.22 14.40 -1.74
N LYS A 119 11.61 14.61 -0.47
CA LYS A 119 11.07 13.86 0.66
C LYS A 119 9.56 14.02 0.78
N THR A 120 9.00 15.20 0.50
CA THR A 120 7.56 15.43 0.50
C THR A 120 6.89 14.66 -0.62
N PHE A 121 7.41 14.71 -1.85
CA PHE A 121 6.86 13.97 -2.98
C PHE A 121 6.90 12.45 -2.75
N LEU A 122 8.04 11.94 -2.29
CA LEU A 122 8.25 10.52 -2.02
C LEU A 122 7.27 10.01 -0.97
N ARG A 123 7.11 10.71 0.15
CA ARG A 123 6.18 10.29 1.21
C ARG A 123 4.73 10.31 0.75
N THR A 124 4.34 11.30 -0.05
CA THR A 124 3.02 11.31 -0.68
C THR A 124 2.82 10.11 -1.61
N LEU A 125 3.80 9.81 -2.47
CA LEU A 125 3.75 8.62 -3.33
C LEU A 125 3.58 7.34 -2.52
N LEU A 126 4.37 7.19 -1.45
CA LEU A 126 4.32 6.02 -0.58
C LEU A 126 3.03 5.94 0.22
N HIS A 127 2.43 7.07 0.60
CA HIS A 127 1.12 7.12 1.23
C HIS A 127 0.05 6.54 0.31
N GLU A 128 -0.04 7.01 -0.94
CA GLU A 128 -0.99 6.47 -1.90
C GLU A 128 -0.70 5.00 -2.25
N LEU A 129 0.59 4.62 -2.33
CA LEU A 129 0.98 3.24 -2.54
C LEU A 129 0.62 2.36 -1.34
N CYS A 130 0.70 2.85 -0.10
CA CYS A 130 0.28 2.10 1.08
C CYS A 130 -1.21 1.75 1.03
N HIS A 131 -2.07 2.61 0.48
CA HIS A 131 -3.46 2.24 0.23
C HIS A 131 -3.56 1.04 -0.69
N HIS A 132 -2.81 1.02 -1.79
CA HIS A 132 -2.74 -0.14 -2.68
C HIS A 132 -2.27 -1.40 -1.95
N LEU A 133 -1.20 -1.31 -1.15
CA LEU A 133 -0.66 -2.45 -0.42
C LEU A 133 -1.60 -2.96 0.69
N ASP A 134 -2.42 -2.10 1.29
CA ASP A 134 -3.45 -2.51 2.24
C ASP A 134 -4.49 -3.45 1.59
N TYR A 135 -4.84 -3.21 0.33
CA TYR A 135 -5.72 -4.10 -0.42
C TYR A 135 -4.99 -5.36 -0.87
N GLU A 136 -3.82 -5.22 -1.52
CA GLU A 136 -3.18 -6.35 -2.21
C GLU A 136 -2.32 -7.24 -1.29
N VAL A 137 -1.60 -6.66 -0.33
CA VAL A 137 -0.73 -7.41 0.59
C VAL A 137 -1.51 -7.84 1.83
N LEU A 138 -2.29 -6.93 2.43
CA LEU A 138 -2.99 -7.20 3.69
C LEU A 138 -4.39 -7.78 3.48
N GLY A 139 -4.95 -7.74 2.26
CA GLY A 139 -6.29 -8.23 1.96
C GLY A 139 -7.38 -7.50 2.73
N LEU A 140 -7.21 -6.19 2.98
CA LEU A 140 -8.19 -5.39 3.70
C LEU A 140 -9.33 -4.99 2.76
N ALA A 141 -10.56 -4.99 3.28
CA ALA A 141 -11.72 -4.51 2.52
C ALA A 141 -11.81 -2.98 2.45
N ASP A 142 -11.02 -2.28 3.28
CA ASP A 142 -10.95 -0.82 3.33
C ASP A 142 -9.59 -0.40 3.90
N SER A 143 -9.07 0.76 3.48
CA SER A 143 -7.75 1.26 3.89
C SER A 143 -7.90 2.58 4.66
N MET A 144 -8.05 2.44 5.99
CA MET A 144 -8.14 3.58 6.91
C MET A 144 -6.74 4.04 7.36
N HIS A 145 -6.60 5.33 7.60
CA HIS A 145 -5.41 5.96 8.19
C HIS A 145 -5.22 5.58 9.67
N THR A 146 -4.78 4.35 9.91
CA THR A 146 -4.49 3.82 11.25
C THR A 146 -3.04 4.10 11.66
N GLU A 147 -2.70 3.87 12.93
CA GLU A 147 -1.31 3.96 13.38
C GLU A 147 -0.40 3.00 12.59
N GLY A 148 -0.88 1.79 12.30
CA GLY A 148 -0.16 0.82 11.47
C GLY A 148 0.08 1.34 10.05
N PHE A 149 -0.92 2.01 9.45
CA PHE A 149 -0.78 2.63 8.13
C PHE A 149 0.35 3.67 8.10
N PHE A 150 0.39 4.59 9.07
CA PHE A 150 1.45 5.61 9.14
C PHE A 150 2.82 4.99 9.41
N ARG A 151 2.90 3.95 10.24
CA ARG A 151 4.14 3.21 10.47
C ARG A 151 4.61 2.48 9.21
N ARG A 152 3.71 1.91 8.40
CA ARG A 152 4.05 1.27 7.12
C ARG A 152 4.64 2.27 6.14
N GLU A 153 4.00 3.41 5.96
CA GLU A 153 4.50 4.50 5.09
C GLU A 153 5.89 4.95 5.54
N SER A 154 6.05 5.21 6.83
CA SER A 154 7.32 5.67 7.40
C SER A 154 8.43 4.62 7.27
N ASP A 155 8.10 3.34 7.46
CA ASP A 155 9.05 2.25 7.27
C ASP A 155 9.46 2.07 5.81
N LEU A 156 8.52 2.11 4.85
CA LEU A 156 8.87 2.10 3.43
C LEU A 156 9.77 3.28 3.06
N ALA A 157 9.46 4.49 3.54
CA ALA A 157 10.29 5.67 3.30
C ALA A 157 11.70 5.46 3.86
N ARG A 158 11.83 4.93 5.08
CA ARG A 158 13.11 4.59 5.69
C ARG A 158 13.89 3.57 4.86
N GLN A 159 13.23 2.50 4.39
CA GLN A 159 13.87 1.46 3.57
C GLN A 159 14.42 1.99 2.23
N LEU A 160 13.84 3.08 1.69
CA LEU A 160 14.30 3.72 0.45
C LEU A 160 15.34 4.81 0.67
N LEU A 161 15.24 5.55 1.77
CA LEU A 161 16.15 6.65 2.10
C LEU A 161 17.44 6.17 2.77
N ASP A 162 17.36 5.06 3.51
CA ASP A 162 18.47 4.42 4.20
C ASP A 162 18.39 2.88 4.03
N PRO A 163 18.72 2.36 2.83
CA PRO A 163 18.61 0.94 2.53
C PRO A 163 19.58 0.06 3.36
N GLY A 164 20.65 0.65 3.91
CA GLY A 164 21.65 -0.02 4.76
C GLY A 164 21.35 0.02 6.26
N GLY A 165 20.41 0.87 6.69
CA GLY A 165 20.07 1.07 8.10
C GLY A 165 19.61 -0.20 8.82
N ALA A 166 20.10 -0.37 10.05
CA ALA A 166 19.89 -1.51 10.93
C ALA A 166 18.41 -1.88 11.10
N GLY A 167 17.98 -2.87 10.33
CA GLY A 167 16.78 -3.66 10.54
C GLY A 167 17.08 -5.12 10.19
N GLN A 168 18.29 -5.56 10.56
CA GLN A 168 18.82 -6.90 10.28
C GLN A 168 18.36 -7.92 11.32
N ASP A 169 18.05 -7.51 12.57
CA ASP A 169 17.59 -8.44 13.62
C ASP A 169 16.22 -9.06 13.35
N GLN A 170 15.24 -8.29 12.88
CA GLN A 170 13.89 -8.84 12.57
C GLN A 170 13.85 -9.70 11.29
N ARG A 171 14.89 -9.65 10.44
CA ARG A 171 14.95 -10.37 9.15
C ARG A 171 15.28 -11.85 9.31
N VAL A 172 16.01 -12.23 10.37
CA VAL A 172 16.34 -13.64 10.64
C VAL A 172 15.12 -14.36 11.22
N GLU A 173 14.44 -13.71 12.17
CA GLU A 173 13.31 -14.27 12.91
C GLU A 173 12.08 -14.50 12.01
N VAL A 174 11.65 -13.49 11.24
CA VAL A 174 10.49 -13.64 10.34
C VAL A 174 10.75 -14.63 9.20
N ARG A 175 11.99 -14.75 8.71
CA ARG A 175 12.35 -15.78 7.70
C ARG A 175 12.35 -17.18 8.30
N ALA A 176 12.80 -17.34 9.54
CA ALA A 176 12.73 -18.61 10.26
C ALA A 176 11.27 -19.02 10.46
N GLU A 177 10.43 -18.12 10.98
CA GLU A 177 9.00 -18.37 11.20
C GLU A 177 8.23 -18.70 9.91
N HIS A 178 8.48 -17.96 8.81
CA HIS A 178 7.78 -18.21 7.54
C HIS A 178 8.27 -19.51 6.85
N ARG A 179 9.53 -19.90 7.08
CA ARG A 179 10.10 -21.18 6.62
C ARG A 179 9.55 -22.35 7.44
N GLU A 180 9.44 -22.20 8.76
CA GLU A 180 8.82 -23.18 9.65
C GLU A 180 7.34 -23.38 9.34
N ARG A 181 6.57 -22.30 9.19
CA ARG A 181 5.15 -22.38 8.79
C ARG A 181 4.95 -23.05 7.41
N ARG A 182 5.88 -22.85 6.47
CA ARG A 182 5.87 -23.55 5.17
C ARG A 182 6.32 -25.01 5.26
N GLY A 183 7.15 -25.37 6.25
CA GLY A 183 7.54 -26.74 6.56
C GLY A 183 6.39 -27.53 7.16
N GLN A 184 5.79 -27.03 8.25
CA GLN A 184 4.63 -27.63 8.92
C GLN A 184 3.46 -27.87 7.94
N ALA A 185 3.12 -26.88 7.12
CA ALA A 185 2.01 -27.00 6.16
C ALA A 185 2.25 -28.03 5.05
N ARG A 186 3.51 -28.42 4.80
CA ARG A 186 3.86 -29.50 3.86
C ARG A 186 3.75 -30.86 4.53
N ASP A 187 4.18 -30.98 5.77
CA ASP A 187 4.07 -32.21 6.55
C ASP A 187 2.62 -32.58 6.85
N ASP A 188 1.78 -31.59 7.20
CA ASP A 188 0.34 -31.79 7.42
C ASP A 188 -0.39 -32.27 6.14
N ARG A 189 0.00 -31.74 4.96
CA ARG A 189 -0.52 -32.22 3.67
C ARG A 189 0.01 -33.59 3.27
N GLY A 190 1.21 -33.96 3.71
CA GLY A 190 1.76 -35.30 3.53
C GLY A 190 1.00 -36.33 4.37
N GLN A 191 0.71 -36.00 5.63
CA GLN A 191 -0.03 -36.87 6.54
C GLN A 191 -1.50 -37.05 6.13
N ALA A 192 -2.17 -35.98 5.68
CA ALA A 192 -3.56 -36.06 5.20
C ALA A 192 -3.73 -36.94 3.94
N ARG A 193 -2.69 -37.04 3.09
CA ARG A 193 -2.73 -37.89 1.88
C ARG A 193 -2.55 -39.38 2.17
N HIS A 194 -2.03 -39.73 3.34
CA HIS A 194 -1.89 -41.14 3.75
C HIS A 194 -3.15 -41.68 4.45
N SER A 195 -4.09 -40.82 4.86
CA SER A 195 -5.32 -41.23 5.54
C SER A 195 -6.57 -41.30 4.65
N GLU A 196 -6.57 -40.69 3.46
CA GLU A 196 -7.72 -40.73 2.53
C GLU A 196 -7.50 -41.74 1.38
N GLY A 197 -7.53 -43.02 1.73
CA GLY A 197 -7.48 -44.15 0.81
C GLY A 197 -8.74 -45.01 0.86
N GLN A 198 -9.95 -44.44 0.90
CA GLN A 198 -11.19 -45.17 0.63
C GLN A 198 -12.32 -44.19 0.25
N ALA A 199 -12.61 -44.07 -1.05
CA ALA A 199 -13.74 -43.29 -1.55
C ALA A 199 -14.96 -44.20 -1.79
N PRO A 200 -16.18 -43.81 -1.40
CA PRO A 200 -17.40 -44.31 -2.02
C PRO A 200 -17.93 -43.35 -3.10
N ALA A 201 -18.50 -43.94 -4.15
CA ALA A 201 -19.01 -43.29 -5.35
C ALA A 201 -20.20 -42.35 -5.09
N LEU A 202 -20.25 -41.23 -5.83
CA LEU A 202 -21.35 -40.26 -5.88
C LEU A 202 -22.39 -40.69 -6.94
N PRO A 203 -23.70 -40.43 -6.73
CA PRO A 203 -24.65 -40.30 -7.81
C PRO A 203 -24.87 -38.84 -8.23
N ASP A 204 -25.24 -38.75 -9.50
CA ASP A 204 -25.43 -37.59 -10.36
C ASP A 204 -26.76 -36.87 -10.08
N THR A 205 -26.75 -35.55 -9.84
CA THR A 205 -27.89 -34.64 -10.09
C THR A 205 -27.43 -33.17 -10.09
N ALA A 206 -27.64 -32.47 -11.21
CA ALA A 206 -27.69 -31.01 -11.30
C ALA A 206 -29.11 -30.51 -10.99
N PRO A 207 -29.30 -29.23 -10.55
CA PRO A 207 -29.72 -28.22 -11.54
C PRO A 207 -29.28 -26.75 -11.29
N ALA A 208 -29.24 -26.02 -12.42
CA ALA A 208 -29.69 -24.65 -12.74
C ALA A 208 -29.45 -23.41 -11.83
N LEU A 209 -28.71 -22.45 -12.44
CA LEU A 209 -28.99 -20.99 -12.63
C LEU A 209 -29.66 -20.16 -11.53
N GLY A 210 -28.96 -19.09 -11.12
CA GLY A 210 -29.51 -17.91 -10.45
C GLY A 210 -28.63 -16.68 -10.64
N GLN A 211 -29.19 -15.64 -11.27
CA GLN A 211 -28.55 -14.35 -11.55
C GLN A 211 -28.56 -13.40 -10.33
N ALA A 212 -27.82 -12.30 -10.48
CA ALA A 212 -27.99 -10.96 -9.88
C ALA A 212 -27.11 -10.59 -8.68
N GLY A 213 -26.47 -9.42 -8.78
CA GLY A 213 -25.87 -8.71 -7.65
C GLY A 213 -24.83 -7.66 -8.03
N ALA A 214 -25.23 -6.62 -8.78
CA ALA A 214 -24.38 -5.46 -9.05
C ALA A 214 -24.02 -4.71 -7.75
N THR A 215 -22.74 -4.57 -7.45
CA THR A 215 -22.22 -3.78 -6.33
C THR A 215 -21.66 -2.44 -6.81
N ARG A 216 -22.22 -1.36 -6.25
CA ARG A 216 -21.91 0.04 -6.53
C ARG A 216 -20.51 0.44 -6.02
N PRO A 217 -19.86 1.45 -6.62
CA PRO A 217 -18.57 1.96 -6.16
C PRO A 217 -18.75 2.72 -4.83
N VAL A 218 -17.91 2.42 -3.85
CA VAL A 218 -17.79 3.19 -2.61
C VAL A 218 -16.64 4.17 -2.77
N THR A 219 -16.97 5.43 -3.03
CA THR A 219 -16.03 6.55 -2.94
C THR A 219 -15.74 6.82 -1.46
N ALA A 220 -14.58 6.39 -0.97
CA ALA A 220 -14.09 6.77 0.36
C ALA A 220 -13.15 7.98 0.24
N SER A 221 -13.72 9.17 0.07
CA SER A 221 -13.02 10.43 0.35
C SER A 221 -13.04 10.65 1.86
N GLY A 222 -11.90 10.39 2.52
CA GLY A 222 -11.70 10.60 3.95
C GLY A 222 -10.47 11.47 4.21
N GLN A 223 -10.61 12.77 3.97
CA GLN A 223 -9.62 13.80 4.27
C GLN A 223 -9.27 13.84 5.76
N LEU A 224 -7.98 13.77 6.07
CA LEU A 224 -7.44 14.35 7.30
C LEU A 224 -6.17 15.13 6.95
N ALA A 225 -6.24 16.46 7.10
CA ALA A 225 -5.09 17.33 7.01
C ALA A 225 -4.12 17.00 8.16
N LEU A 226 -2.86 16.68 7.83
CA LEU A 226 -1.79 16.54 8.81
C LEU A 226 -1.32 17.94 9.25
N PRO A 227 -1.25 18.25 10.55
CA PRO A 227 -0.55 19.43 11.02
C PRO A 227 0.96 19.16 10.98
N PHE A 228 1.67 19.79 10.03
CA PHE A 228 3.12 19.87 10.12
C PHE A 228 3.50 20.79 11.29
N GLY A 229 4.16 20.20 12.28
CA GLY A 229 4.65 20.89 13.47
C GLY A 229 5.60 22.03 13.11
N LYS A 230 5.25 23.23 13.57
CA LYS A 230 6.21 24.29 13.82
C LYS A 230 7.07 23.91 15.03
N LYS A 231 8.39 24.08 14.89
CA LYS A 231 9.39 24.55 15.87
C LYS A 231 10.74 24.41 15.16
N GLY A 232 11.65 25.36 15.16
CA GLY A 232 11.85 26.61 15.88
C GLY A 232 13.26 27.06 15.48
N ARG A 233 13.52 28.37 15.54
CA ARG A 233 14.83 28.97 15.25
C ARG A 233 15.95 28.37 16.09
#